data_AF-A0A8S4GGM7-F1
#
_entry.id   AF-A0A8S4GGM7-F1
#
_cell.length_a   1.000
_cell.length_b   1.000
_cell.length_c   1.000
_cell.angle_alpha   90.00
_cell.angle_beta   90.00
_cell.angle_gamma   90.00
#
_symmetry.space_group_name_H-M   'P 1'
#
loop_
_entity.id
_entity.type
_entity.pdbx_description
1 polymer ?
#
loop_
_entity_poly.entity_id
_entity_poly.type
_entity_poly.pdbx_seq_one_letter_code
_entity_poly.pdbx_strand_id
1 'polypeptide(L)'
;MRLGGAEGETRGAGRRGRRQSSSGGGSAAACRLARRMLCRSAAYDHPCSLHRGTVKKRRPTHGVHHSRGSSTSSRYRTVTGAWSARVTGHSKPVGGLGARRASRSVVAWSGSEREQQETHQERAVMAERPAQVGDVEEAAPMLSPQPTAGVEGARADGKEAPALWRRMLWYTPSVMAGPMIDPLVAMTESQLLGLHASSAELAALVPNGLIFTFLLYAFQGLQMTTLAHTSRHHRRSELADADAVLSTALAVALAAGTVFTLLLLLIGPGLVTLILSSASEAVVAPAIAYLRVKALALPAIFGNMVFIAGLIGQGRVPQVVICAVLGVALHRALAVHFVGGLGLGVQGAAGATAACQWGLTVLLWTALAVLPRRSFACPVPWRGSLARVRELAGSVSLLGTGYLLKNCCYLICQTTAAALPTAQLAAHQAAYSVWNLAAFVDAPVEKLGVTFVPAETTAAGQRHVAWLLGVAGVALSVCTAAACAGMLVLLPGQLTSDVRLHSLLANVAPLVALTILANGGELAASGTLMGRGAAAHFMCIHAWTVGALLVGRLVLAVRGELSLVAVWGLFLVFFLSRCFHANRLLVAHAGWHWLGHRRGKPAAEVDERTQQASQLRSDS
;
A
#
# COMPACT_ATOMS: atom_id res chain seq x y z
N MET A 1 43.09 11.97 -59.57
CA MET A 1 44.48 12.07 -59.11
C MET A 1 44.44 12.22 -57.59
N ARG A 2 45.20 11.53 -56.73
CA ARG A 2 46.13 10.37 -56.78
C ARG A 2 46.12 9.81 -55.31
N LEU A 3 46.33 8.55 -54.93
CA LEU A 3 46.43 7.17 -55.49
C LEU A 3 45.99 6.22 -54.32
N GLY A 4 45.36 5.05 -54.52
CA GLY A 4 46.00 3.72 -54.74
C GLY A 4 46.51 3.08 -53.42
N GLY A 5 46.47 1.77 -53.13
CA GLY A 5 45.76 0.56 -53.66
C GLY A 5 45.24 -0.25 -52.45
N ALA A 6 44.93 -1.56 -52.41
CA ALA A 6 44.89 -2.73 -53.31
C ALA A 6 43.64 -3.58 -52.87
N GLU A 7 43.04 -4.58 -53.54
CA GLU A 7 43.40 -5.68 -54.47
C GLU A 7 43.82 -7.03 -53.83
N GLY A 8 43.38 -8.12 -54.48
CA GLY A 8 43.30 -9.51 -53.98
C GLY A 8 41.83 -9.96 -53.76
N GLU A 9 41.09 -10.54 -54.72
CA GLU A 9 41.20 -11.88 -55.33
C GLU A 9 41.20 -13.03 -54.31
N THR A 10 40.50 -14.17 -54.50
CA THR A 10 40.36 -14.98 -55.73
C THR A 10 38.96 -15.58 -55.98
N ARG A 11 38.80 -16.24 -57.15
CA ARG A 11 37.57 -16.86 -57.68
C ARG A 11 37.33 -18.30 -57.18
N GLY A 12 36.09 -18.77 -57.23
CA GLY A 12 35.71 -20.19 -57.17
C GLY A 12 34.29 -20.44 -57.69
N ALA A 13 34.10 -21.38 -58.62
CA ALA A 13 32.82 -21.56 -59.33
C ALA A 13 32.23 -22.97 -59.15
N GLY A 14 30.90 -23.07 -59.07
CA GLY A 14 30.16 -24.34 -59.04
C GLY A 14 28.71 -24.17 -59.51
N ARG A 15 28.25 -24.98 -60.48
CA ARG A 15 26.97 -24.75 -61.19
C ARG A 15 26.22 -26.05 -61.57
N ARG A 16 25.41 -26.58 -60.64
CA ARG A 16 24.34 -27.62 -60.78
C ARG A 16 23.41 -27.46 -59.56
N GLY A 17 22.10 -27.68 -59.55
CA GLY A 17 21.09 -28.01 -60.58
C GLY A 17 19.67 -27.83 -59.99
N ARG A 18 18.59 -27.95 -60.80
CA ARG A 18 17.17 -27.83 -60.34
C ARG A 18 16.81 -28.97 -59.35
N ARG A 19 15.80 -28.91 -58.46
CA ARG A 19 14.44 -28.29 -58.51
C ARG A 19 13.86 -28.04 -57.09
N GLN A 20 12.85 -27.15 -56.99
CA GLN A 20 11.72 -27.13 -56.03
C GLN A 20 12.04 -27.08 -54.50
N SER A 21 11.30 -26.41 -53.62
CA SER A 21 9.93 -25.86 -53.69
C SER A 21 9.78 -24.47 -53.02
N SER A 22 8.55 -23.93 -53.03
CA SER A 22 8.15 -22.55 -52.70
C SER A 22 8.10 -22.17 -51.21
N SER A 23 8.50 -20.94 -50.86
CA SER A 23 7.88 -20.13 -49.79
C SER A 23 8.30 -18.64 -49.84
N GLY A 24 7.51 -17.73 -49.23
CA GLY A 24 7.87 -16.32 -48.99
C GLY A 24 7.65 -15.35 -50.17
N GLY A 25 6.78 -14.34 -50.12
CA GLY A 25 5.87 -13.91 -49.04
C GLY A 25 5.93 -12.41 -48.67
N GLY A 26 6.57 -11.55 -49.47
CA GLY A 26 6.70 -10.12 -49.18
C GLY A 26 5.48 -9.25 -49.50
N SER A 27 5.35 -8.12 -48.81
CA SER A 27 4.47 -6.98 -49.16
C SER A 27 2.93 -7.21 -49.19
N ALA A 28 2.36 -7.91 -48.21
CA ALA A 28 0.90 -8.04 -48.07
C ALA A 28 0.32 -7.65 -46.69
N ALA A 29 1.14 -7.16 -45.75
CA ALA A 29 0.72 -6.84 -44.38
C ALA A 29 0.36 -5.36 -44.17
N ALA A 30 1.18 -4.42 -44.66
CA ALA A 30 1.07 -2.99 -44.34
C ALA A 30 -0.27 -2.35 -44.77
N CYS A 31 -0.81 -2.74 -45.93
CA CYS A 31 -1.98 -2.09 -46.52
C CYS A 31 -3.34 -2.45 -45.85
N ARG A 32 -3.36 -3.38 -44.88
CA ARG A 32 -4.61 -3.85 -44.23
C ARG A 32 -4.95 -3.20 -42.89
N LEU A 33 -4.02 -2.46 -42.27
CA LEU A 33 -4.29 -1.80 -40.97
C LEU A 33 -5.01 -0.45 -41.13
N ALA A 34 -4.65 0.34 -42.15
CA ALA A 34 -5.17 1.69 -42.35
C ALA A 34 -6.69 1.76 -42.69
N ARG A 35 -7.26 0.72 -43.30
CA ARG A 35 -8.68 0.70 -43.72
C ARG A 35 -9.70 0.38 -42.61
N ARG A 36 -9.28 0.16 -41.36
CA ARG A 36 -10.20 -0.22 -40.25
C ARG A 36 -10.53 0.90 -39.25
N MET A 37 -9.99 2.11 -39.40
CA MET A 37 -10.20 3.23 -38.46
C MET A 37 -11.08 4.39 -38.98
N LEU A 38 -11.65 4.30 -40.18
CA LEU A 38 -12.37 5.42 -40.83
C LEU A 38 -13.86 5.16 -41.18
N CYS A 39 -14.45 4.04 -40.76
CA CYS A 39 -15.86 3.73 -41.07
C CYS A 39 -16.63 3.21 -39.84
N ARG A 40 -17.09 4.11 -38.96
CA ARG A 40 -18.21 3.87 -38.03
C ARG A 40 -18.80 5.16 -37.41
N SER A 41 -19.43 5.98 -38.26
CA SER A 41 -20.27 7.10 -37.84
C SER A 41 -21.33 7.43 -38.91
N ALA A 42 -22.54 7.79 -38.46
CA ALA A 42 -23.71 8.27 -39.21
C ALA A 42 -24.53 7.26 -40.07
N ALA A 43 -25.85 7.51 -40.10
CA ALA A 43 -26.94 6.95 -40.95
C ALA A 43 -27.16 5.41 -40.92
N TYR A 44 -28.39 4.89 -40.77
CA TYR A 44 -29.59 5.21 -41.56
C TYR A 44 -30.94 5.06 -40.82
N ASP A 45 -32.00 5.61 -41.42
CA ASP A 45 -33.35 5.76 -40.85
C ASP A 45 -34.32 4.56 -40.99
N HIS A 46 -35.47 4.68 -40.31
CA HIS A 46 -36.67 3.85 -40.45
C HIS A 46 -37.30 3.92 -41.86
N PRO A 47 -38.10 2.90 -42.21
CA PRO A 47 -39.53 3.17 -42.40
C PRO A 47 -40.47 2.17 -41.69
N CYS A 48 -41.79 2.38 -41.82
CA CYS A 48 -42.86 1.74 -41.05
C CYS A 48 -43.68 0.70 -41.84
N SER A 49 -44.30 -0.29 -41.17
CA SER A 49 -45.59 -0.86 -41.63
C SER A 49 -46.40 -1.60 -40.55
N LEU A 50 -47.46 -0.93 -40.05
CA LEU A 50 -48.82 -1.43 -39.75
C LEU A 50 -49.08 -2.92 -39.42
N HIS A 51 -49.60 -3.18 -38.20
CA HIS A 51 -50.82 -3.98 -38.04
C HIS A 51 -51.68 -3.57 -36.82
N ARG A 52 -52.90 -4.13 -36.70
CA ARG A 52 -54.05 -3.56 -35.96
C ARG A 52 -54.41 -4.27 -34.63
N GLY A 53 -55.03 -3.52 -33.72
CA GLY A 53 -55.95 -4.02 -32.68
C GLY A 53 -55.43 -3.95 -31.23
N THR A 54 -56.25 -3.71 -30.19
CA THR A 54 -57.69 -3.32 -30.14
C THR A 54 -58.03 -2.43 -28.92
N VAL A 55 -59.04 -1.60 -29.11
CA VAL A 55 -59.68 -0.63 -28.19
C VAL A 55 -60.00 -1.15 -26.77
N LYS A 56 -59.72 -0.33 -25.74
CA LYS A 56 -60.72 0.02 -24.70
C LYS A 56 -60.48 1.41 -24.07
N LYS A 57 -61.58 2.06 -23.67
CA LYS A 57 -61.63 3.45 -23.19
C LYS A 57 -61.60 3.52 -21.65
N ARG A 58 -60.93 4.53 -21.08
CA ARG A 58 -61.59 5.61 -20.31
C ARG A 58 -60.66 6.81 -20.09
N ARG A 59 -61.31 7.96 -19.87
CA ARG A 59 -60.85 9.35 -19.66
C ARG A 59 -61.77 9.90 -18.52
N PRO A 60 -61.71 11.16 -18.04
CA PRO A 60 -60.78 12.26 -18.34
C PRO A 60 -60.35 13.16 -17.13
N THR A 61 -59.52 14.20 -17.40
CA THR A 61 -59.56 15.59 -16.82
C THR A 61 -59.36 15.83 -15.31
N HIS A 62 -59.01 17.04 -14.80
CA HIS A 62 -58.55 18.37 -15.27
C HIS A 62 -57.53 18.88 -14.21
N GLY A 63 -56.69 19.94 -14.32
CA GLY A 63 -56.33 20.98 -15.31
C GLY A 63 -55.02 21.67 -14.82
N VAL A 64 -54.17 22.31 -15.65
CA VAL A 64 -54.27 23.72 -16.13
C VAL A 64 -54.25 24.73 -14.95
N HIS A 65 -53.29 25.65 -14.77
CA HIS A 65 -52.62 26.58 -15.74
C HIS A 65 -51.17 27.03 -15.35
N HIS A 66 -50.56 27.77 -16.30
CA HIS A 66 -49.56 28.88 -16.25
C HIS A 66 -49.25 29.64 -14.92
N SER A 67 -48.16 30.40 -14.76
CA SER A 67 -46.89 30.66 -15.51
C SER A 67 -45.99 31.68 -14.76
N ARG A 68 -44.70 31.86 -15.18
CA ARG A 68 -43.81 33.07 -15.05
C ARG A 68 -43.74 33.83 -13.68
N GLY A 69 -42.58 34.25 -13.15
CA GLY A 69 -41.18 34.20 -13.57
C GLY A 69 -40.32 35.27 -12.85
N SER A 70 -38.99 35.27 -13.09
CA SER A 70 -38.01 36.37 -12.86
C SER A 70 -37.78 37.03 -11.48
N SER A 71 -36.49 37.07 -11.07
CA SER A 71 -35.80 38.21 -10.39
C SER A 71 -36.15 38.55 -8.91
N THR A 72 -35.29 39.12 -8.04
CA THR A 72 -33.81 39.39 -8.07
C THR A 72 -33.22 39.65 -6.66
N SER A 73 -31.93 39.32 -6.49
CA SER A 73 -30.89 40.01 -5.68
C SER A 73 -31.06 40.36 -4.17
N SER A 74 -30.05 39.91 -3.40
CA SER A 74 -29.26 40.71 -2.42
C SER A 74 -29.88 41.22 -1.10
N ARG A 75 -29.24 40.86 0.03
CA ARG A 75 -28.40 41.81 0.82
C ARG A 75 -27.52 41.13 1.88
N TYR A 76 -26.37 41.75 2.15
CA TYR A 76 -25.52 41.50 3.32
C TYR A 76 -26.11 42.13 4.59
N ARG A 77 -25.82 41.54 5.77
CA ARG A 77 -25.15 42.29 6.86
C ARG A 77 -24.57 41.40 7.96
N THR A 78 -23.37 41.75 8.39
CA THR A 78 -22.71 41.36 9.65
C THR A 78 -23.19 42.24 10.81
N VAL A 79 -22.98 41.80 12.07
CA VAL A 79 -22.21 42.53 13.10
C VAL A 79 -22.10 41.70 14.41
N THR A 80 -21.09 42.01 15.20
CA THR A 80 -20.62 41.35 16.43
C THR A 80 -21.37 41.74 17.71
N GLY A 81 -21.27 40.91 18.76
CA GLY A 81 -21.55 41.30 20.15
C GLY A 81 -21.00 40.30 21.17
N ALA A 82 -20.26 40.78 22.18
CA ALA A 82 -19.78 40.01 23.33
C ALA A 82 -20.30 40.67 24.63
N TRP A 83 -20.18 40.02 25.80
CA TRP A 83 -19.84 40.61 27.12
C TRP A 83 -19.82 39.54 28.24
N SER A 84 -19.53 39.92 29.50
CA SER A 84 -18.90 39.02 30.51
C SER A 84 -19.38 39.12 31.98
N ALA A 85 -19.35 37.95 32.66
CA ALA A 85 -18.92 37.68 34.05
C ALA A 85 -19.69 38.21 35.30
N ARG A 86 -20.11 37.27 36.17
CA ARG A 86 -20.05 37.21 37.67
C ARG A 86 -20.40 35.76 38.14
N VAL A 87 -19.90 35.10 39.20
CA VAL A 87 -19.04 35.39 40.40
C VAL A 87 -19.81 35.62 41.73
N THR A 88 -19.28 35.03 42.81
CA THR A 88 -19.72 34.87 44.25
C THR A 88 -20.71 33.71 44.55
N GLY A 89 -20.60 32.96 45.67
CA GLY A 89 -19.49 32.79 46.65
C GLY A 89 -19.85 32.02 47.95
N HIS A 90 -18.83 31.47 48.65
CA HIS A 90 -18.85 30.94 50.07
C HIS A 90 -19.74 29.68 50.37
N SER A 91 -19.55 28.85 51.42
CA SER A 91 -18.38 28.43 52.25
C SER A 91 -18.68 27.10 53.01
N LYS A 92 -17.65 26.42 53.58
CA LYS A 92 -17.70 25.14 54.38
C LYS A 92 -17.98 25.42 55.91
N PRO A 93 -17.96 24.48 56.92
CA PRO A 93 -17.49 23.06 56.98
C PRO A 93 -18.27 22.05 57.91
N VAL A 94 -17.67 20.85 58.14
CA VAL A 94 -17.99 19.79 59.16
C VAL A 94 -19.29 18.97 58.89
N GLY A 95 -19.42 17.65 59.17
CA GLY A 95 -18.47 16.59 59.56
C GLY A 95 -19.16 15.45 60.35
N GLY A 96 -18.72 14.18 60.23
CA GLY A 96 -19.23 13.05 61.03
C GLY A 96 -19.27 11.69 60.30
N LEU A 97 -19.14 10.58 61.05
CA LEU A 97 -19.20 9.19 60.53
C LEU A 97 -20.50 8.48 60.97
N GLY A 98 -20.94 7.47 60.22
CA GLY A 98 -22.01 6.55 60.66
C GLY A 98 -22.23 5.39 59.69
N ALA A 99 -22.28 4.16 60.20
CA ALA A 99 -22.50 2.94 59.42
C ALA A 99 -23.72 2.16 59.92
N ARG A 100 -24.40 1.41 59.03
CA ARG A 100 -25.00 0.07 59.30
C ARG A 100 -25.63 -0.55 58.02
N ARG A 101 -26.24 -1.73 58.18
CA ARG A 101 -26.49 -2.76 57.15
C ARG A 101 -27.88 -3.41 57.33
N ALA A 102 -28.43 -3.96 56.24
CA ALA A 102 -29.36 -5.10 56.15
C ALA A 102 -30.89 -4.94 56.37
N SER A 103 -31.65 -5.44 55.39
CA SER A 103 -32.87 -6.28 55.47
C SER A 103 -33.19 -6.79 54.03
N ARG A 104 -33.42 -8.09 53.74
CA ARG A 104 -34.64 -8.94 53.90
C ARG A 104 -35.83 -8.51 53.02
N SER A 105 -36.64 -9.39 52.40
CA SER A 105 -36.57 -10.86 52.25
C SER A 105 -37.64 -11.44 51.28
N VAL A 106 -37.32 -12.57 50.62
CA VAL A 106 -38.13 -13.78 50.31
C VAL A 106 -39.63 -13.67 49.95
N VAL A 107 -39.98 -14.27 48.80
CA VAL A 107 -41.23 -15.03 48.51
C VAL A 107 -40.84 -16.28 47.70
N ALA A 108 -41.60 -17.39 47.75
CA ALA A 108 -41.27 -18.66 47.06
C ALA A 108 -42.51 -19.54 46.73
N TRP A 109 -42.35 -20.52 45.82
CA TRP A 109 -43.29 -21.64 45.58
C TRP A 109 -42.57 -22.93 45.11
N SER A 110 -43.27 -24.06 45.03
CA SER A 110 -42.67 -25.41 45.17
C SER A 110 -43.30 -26.56 44.35
N GLY A 111 -42.59 -27.70 44.26
CA GLY A 111 -43.05 -28.99 43.72
C GLY A 111 -42.13 -29.55 42.60
N SER A 112 -41.84 -30.85 42.50
CA SER A 112 -42.16 -31.99 43.38
C SER A 112 -41.19 -33.18 43.21
N GLU A 113 -40.82 -33.78 44.35
CA GLU A 113 -40.35 -35.15 44.67
C GLU A 113 -39.96 -36.23 43.61
N ARG A 114 -39.14 -37.17 44.12
CA ARG A 114 -38.77 -38.52 43.62
C ARG A 114 -37.68 -38.59 42.54
N GLU A 115 -36.81 -39.61 42.50
CA GLU A 115 -36.67 -40.80 43.38
C GLU A 115 -35.20 -41.15 43.70
N GLN A 116 -35.00 -42.33 44.28
CA GLN A 116 -33.75 -42.90 44.81
C GLN A 116 -32.74 -43.25 43.66
N GLN A 117 -31.47 -43.66 43.85
CA GLN A 117 -30.82 -44.34 44.99
C GLN A 117 -29.26 -44.26 44.88
N GLU A 118 -28.56 -44.95 45.78
CA GLU A 118 -27.14 -45.38 45.69
C GLU A 118 -26.03 -44.32 45.58
N THR A 119 -25.61 -43.82 46.76
CA THR A 119 -24.18 -43.61 47.04
C THR A 119 -23.47 -44.94 47.32
N HIS A 120 -22.16 -44.97 47.04
CA HIS A 120 -21.15 -46.03 47.26
C HIS A 120 -20.92 -46.99 46.08
N GLN A 121 -19.69 -47.48 45.81
CA GLN A 121 -18.33 -47.00 46.14
C GLN A 121 -17.32 -47.94 45.48
N GLU A 122 -16.62 -47.54 44.41
CA GLU A 122 -15.34 -48.17 44.09
C GLU A 122 -14.39 -47.27 43.30
N ARG A 123 -13.08 -47.55 43.38
CA ARG A 123 -11.99 -46.71 42.87
C ARG A 123 -11.19 -47.44 41.79
N ALA A 124 -11.25 -47.00 40.54
CA ALA A 124 -10.30 -47.40 39.50
C ALA A 124 -10.21 -46.34 38.38
N VAL A 125 -9.16 -46.45 37.55
CA VAL A 125 -8.97 -45.73 36.28
C VAL A 125 -8.86 -44.19 36.35
N MET A 126 -7.71 -43.72 36.84
CA MET A 126 -7.20 -42.38 36.48
C MET A 126 -6.75 -42.36 35.02
N ALA A 127 -7.58 -41.85 34.10
CA ALA A 127 -7.21 -41.73 32.67
C ALA A 127 -7.99 -40.65 31.87
N GLU A 128 -8.54 -39.62 32.49
CA GLU A 128 -9.28 -38.58 31.76
C GLU A 128 -8.37 -37.59 31.01
N ARG A 129 -8.67 -37.37 29.72
CA ARG A 129 -8.13 -36.26 28.93
C ARG A 129 -8.96 -34.99 29.19
N PRO A 130 -8.36 -33.82 29.45
CA PRO A 130 -9.11 -32.57 29.49
C PRO A 130 -9.70 -32.22 28.12
N ALA A 131 -10.80 -31.48 28.14
CA ALA A 131 -11.67 -31.23 26.98
C ALA A 131 -10.99 -30.52 25.80
N GLN A 132 -11.57 -30.71 24.61
CA GLN A 132 -11.23 -29.93 23.41
C GLN A 132 -11.53 -28.44 23.65
N VAL A 133 -10.50 -27.59 23.51
CA VAL A 133 -10.69 -26.15 23.32
C VAL A 133 -11.06 -25.93 21.85
N GLY A 134 -12.17 -25.22 21.62
CA GLY A 134 -12.76 -25.05 20.29
C GLY A 134 -11.86 -24.32 19.29
N ASP A 135 -12.15 -24.54 18.01
CA ASP A 135 -11.30 -24.19 16.88
C ASP A 135 -10.90 -22.71 16.82
N VAL A 136 -9.59 -22.45 16.92
CA VAL A 136 -9.00 -21.20 16.47
C VAL A 136 -8.90 -21.30 14.94
N GLU A 137 -9.98 -20.91 14.26
CA GLU A 137 -10.13 -21.03 12.80
C GLU A 137 -8.90 -20.45 12.07
N GLU A 138 -8.25 -21.29 11.28
CA GLU A 138 -6.93 -21.00 10.70
C GLU A 138 -6.99 -19.76 9.81
N ALA A 139 -6.00 -18.86 9.96
CA ALA A 139 -6.01 -17.55 9.32
C ALA A 139 -5.95 -17.65 7.79
N ALA A 140 -7.13 -17.69 7.17
CA ALA A 140 -7.33 -17.95 5.74
C ALA A 140 -6.35 -17.14 4.87
N PRO A 141 -5.66 -17.79 3.92
CA PRO A 141 -4.48 -17.23 3.27
C PRO A 141 -4.76 -15.89 2.58
N MET A 142 -3.75 -15.00 2.61
CA MET A 142 -3.71 -13.73 1.88
C MET A 142 -4.28 -13.92 0.47
N LEU A 143 -5.39 -13.25 0.18
CA LEU A 143 -6.14 -13.43 -1.05
C LEU A 143 -5.37 -12.85 -2.25
N SER A 144 -4.55 -13.71 -2.85
CA SER A 144 -3.96 -13.49 -4.17
C SER A 144 -5.06 -13.12 -5.18
N PRO A 145 -4.90 -12.02 -5.93
CA PRO A 145 -5.68 -11.81 -7.14
C PRO A 145 -5.30 -12.91 -8.14
N GLN A 146 -6.10 -13.97 -8.20
CA GLN A 146 -5.95 -14.99 -9.23
C GLN A 146 -6.02 -14.34 -10.61
N PRO A 147 -5.20 -14.80 -11.59
CA PRO A 147 -5.20 -14.20 -12.92
C PRO A 147 -6.60 -14.28 -13.52
N THR A 148 -7.05 -13.18 -14.14
CA THR A 148 -8.35 -13.09 -14.81
C THR A 148 -8.55 -14.25 -15.78
N ALA A 149 -9.72 -14.89 -15.73
CA ALA A 149 -10.02 -16.19 -16.36
C ALA A 149 -9.75 -16.24 -17.88
N GLY A 150 -8.51 -16.58 -18.25
CA GLY A 150 -8.03 -16.64 -19.62
C GLY A 150 -6.65 -17.30 -19.75
N VAL A 151 -6.25 -18.15 -18.79
CA VAL A 151 -4.90 -18.75 -18.71
C VAL A 151 -4.94 -20.29 -18.58
N GLU A 152 -6.11 -20.92 -18.77
CA GLU A 152 -6.26 -22.38 -18.65
C GLU A 152 -5.62 -23.17 -19.83
N GLY A 153 -5.30 -22.49 -20.93
CA GLY A 153 -4.79 -23.11 -22.17
C GLY A 153 -3.27 -23.22 -22.27
N ALA A 154 -2.59 -23.92 -21.35
CA ALA A 154 -1.24 -24.49 -21.59
C ALA A 154 -0.81 -25.47 -20.47
N ARG A 155 -0.61 -26.75 -20.82
CA ARG A 155 0.05 -27.76 -19.98
C ARG A 155 1.00 -28.61 -20.84
N ALA A 156 2.04 -29.15 -20.20
CA ALA A 156 3.01 -30.09 -20.76
C ALA A 156 3.78 -29.61 -22.01
N ASP A 157 4.91 -28.92 -21.77
CA ASP A 157 6.14 -29.23 -22.51
C ASP A 157 7.38 -28.71 -21.75
N GLY A 158 8.52 -29.41 -21.88
CA GLY A 158 9.71 -29.25 -21.01
C GLY A 158 10.55 -27.96 -21.19
N LYS A 159 9.92 -26.80 -21.39
CA LYS A 159 10.55 -25.49 -21.65
C LYS A 159 9.95 -24.40 -20.76
N GLU A 160 9.91 -24.64 -19.45
CA GLU A 160 9.07 -23.87 -18.52
C GLU A 160 9.64 -22.49 -18.15
N ALA A 161 10.96 -22.35 -17.98
CA ALA A 161 11.58 -21.10 -17.51
C ALA A 161 11.27 -19.86 -18.41
N PRO A 162 11.33 -19.92 -19.76
CA PRO A 162 10.93 -18.81 -20.63
C PRO A 162 9.44 -18.44 -20.54
N ALA A 163 8.57 -19.39 -20.14
CA ALA A 163 7.14 -19.16 -19.98
C ALA A 163 6.83 -18.53 -18.60
N LEU A 164 7.45 -19.05 -17.53
CA LEU A 164 7.30 -18.54 -16.16
C LEU A 164 7.78 -17.09 -16.03
N TRP A 165 9.00 -16.79 -16.51
CA TRP A 165 9.54 -15.42 -16.52
C TRP A 165 8.65 -14.44 -17.29
N ARG A 166 8.12 -14.86 -18.45
CA ARG A 166 7.19 -14.04 -19.25
C ARG A 166 5.87 -13.79 -18.52
N ARG A 167 5.34 -14.77 -17.76
CA ARG A 167 4.14 -14.60 -16.92
C ARG A 167 4.39 -13.61 -15.77
N MET A 168 5.54 -13.69 -15.09
CA MET A 168 5.94 -12.74 -14.05
C MET A 168 6.05 -11.31 -14.59
N LEU A 169 6.80 -11.11 -15.69
CA LEU A 169 6.94 -9.79 -16.34
C LEU A 169 5.61 -9.18 -16.77
N TRP A 170 4.65 -9.99 -17.25
CA TRP A 170 3.32 -9.50 -17.62
C TRP A 170 2.47 -9.08 -16.41
N TYR A 171 2.72 -9.66 -15.23
CA TYR A 171 2.01 -9.33 -14.00
C TYR A 171 2.60 -8.09 -13.29
N THR A 172 3.92 -7.85 -13.40
CA THR A 172 4.64 -6.74 -12.75
C THR A 172 3.98 -5.36 -12.89
N PRO A 173 3.53 -4.89 -14.08
CA PRO A 173 2.94 -3.56 -14.21
C PRO A 173 1.68 -3.37 -13.35
N SER A 174 0.79 -4.37 -13.33
CA SER A 174 -0.44 -4.38 -12.53
C SER A 174 -0.15 -4.37 -11.02
N VAL A 175 0.94 -5.03 -10.61
CA VAL A 175 1.40 -5.13 -9.22
C VAL A 175 2.07 -3.84 -8.72
N MET A 176 2.70 -3.10 -9.63
CA MET A 176 3.49 -1.89 -9.40
C MET A 176 2.68 -0.58 -9.49
N ALA A 177 1.71 -0.49 -10.42
CA ALA A 177 1.02 0.75 -10.74
C ALA A 177 0.26 1.40 -9.57
N GLY A 178 -0.31 0.59 -8.66
CA GLY A 178 -0.97 1.09 -7.45
C GLY A 178 0.01 1.71 -6.44
N PRO A 179 1.02 0.95 -5.94
CA PRO A 179 2.00 1.47 -4.99
C PRO A 179 2.86 2.64 -5.48
N MET A 180 3.00 2.86 -6.80
CA MET A 180 3.80 3.95 -7.35
C MET A 180 3.21 5.35 -7.14
N ILE A 181 1.90 5.47 -6.85
CA ILE A 181 1.19 6.76 -6.79
C ILE A 181 1.83 7.70 -5.76
N ASP A 182 1.85 7.29 -4.49
CA ASP A 182 2.27 8.15 -3.39
C ASP A 182 3.77 8.50 -3.44
N PRO A 183 4.69 7.60 -3.83
CA PRO A 183 6.09 7.96 -4.11
C PRO A 183 6.26 8.96 -5.27
N LEU A 184 5.50 8.84 -6.36
CA LEU A 184 5.55 9.80 -7.49
C LEU A 184 5.02 11.19 -7.09
N VAL A 185 3.95 11.22 -6.30
CA VAL A 185 3.40 12.45 -5.71
C VAL A 185 4.42 13.08 -4.75
N ALA A 186 5.00 12.31 -3.83
CA ALA A 186 5.99 12.80 -2.86
C ALA A 186 7.29 13.29 -3.53
N MET A 187 7.78 12.61 -4.57
CA MET A 187 8.90 13.10 -5.38
C MET A 187 8.53 14.40 -6.10
N THR A 188 7.31 14.51 -6.64
CA THR A 188 6.86 15.74 -7.32
C THR A 188 6.69 16.92 -6.35
N GLU A 189 6.12 16.71 -5.15
CA GLU A 189 6.08 17.73 -4.08
C GLU A 189 7.50 18.19 -3.71
N SER A 190 8.41 17.24 -3.45
CA SER A 190 9.79 17.52 -3.05
C SER A 190 10.59 18.25 -4.14
N GLN A 191 10.46 17.81 -5.40
CA GLN A 191 11.14 18.40 -6.56
C GLN A 191 10.68 19.85 -6.79
N LEU A 192 9.37 20.10 -6.78
CA LEU A 192 8.85 21.44 -7.09
C LEU A 192 9.22 22.46 -6.01
N LEU A 193 9.19 22.06 -4.73
CA LEU A 193 9.66 22.90 -3.63
C LEU A 193 11.18 23.11 -3.66
N GLY A 194 11.97 22.06 -3.92
CA GLY A 194 13.42 22.21 -4.01
C GLY A 194 13.88 23.13 -5.14
N LEU A 195 13.12 23.22 -6.23
CA LEU A 195 13.43 24.07 -7.39
C LEU A 195 12.92 25.51 -7.25
N HIS A 196 11.67 25.72 -6.78
CA HIS A 196 10.97 27.02 -6.84
C HIS A 196 10.71 27.66 -5.47
N ALA A 197 10.99 26.97 -4.37
CA ALA A 197 10.78 27.43 -3.00
C ALA A 197 12.08 27.36 -2.18
N SER A 198 12.04 27.78 -0.92
CA SER A 198 13.24 27.81 -0.09
C SER A 198 13.67 26.43 0.44
N SER A 199 14.96 26.26 0.72
CA SER A 199 15.50 25.05 1.37
C SER A 199 14.85 24.79 2.75
N ALA A 200 14.31 25.82 3.42
CA ALA A 200 13.54 25.67 4.66
C ALA A 200 12.14 25.06 4.41
N GLU A 201 11.47 25.43 3.32
CA GLU A 201 10.19 24.85 2.91
C GLU A 201 10.34 23.41 2.39
N LEU A 202 11.46 23.09 1.73
CA LEU A 202 11.81 21.72 1.40
C LEU A 202 12.02 20.88 2.68
N ALA A 203 12.81 21.38 3.65
CA ALA A 203 13.02 20.72 4.94
C ALA A 203 11.72 20.51 5.74
N ALA A 204 10.76 21.44 5.61
CA ALA A 204 9.48 21.41 6.30
C ALA A 204 8.56 20.22 5.92
N LEU A 205 8.86 19.51 4.82
CA LEU A 205 8.19 18.26 4.48
C LEU A 205 8.51 17.12 5.45
N VAL A 206 9.69 17.07 6.09
CA VAL A 206 10.12 15.94 6.94
C VAL A 206 9.24 15.73 8.19
N PRO A 207 8.98 16.74 9.06
CA PRO A 207 8.09 16.57 10.22
C PRO A 207 6.64 16.29 9.80
N ASN A 208 6.22 16.79 8.65
CA ASN A 208 4.91 16.49 8.09
C ASN A 208 4.83 15.05 7.57
N GLY A 209 5.87 14.59 6.88
CA GLY A 209 6.02 13.21 6.41
C GLY A 209 5.89 12.23 7.57
N LEU A 210 6.57 12.48 8.69
CA LEU A 210 6.40 11.71 9.93
C LEU A 210 4.94 11.59 10.38
N ILE A 211 4.24 12.71 10.52
CA ILE A 211 2.84 12.76 11.00
C ILE A 211 1.89 12.06 10.03
N PHE A 212 1.91 12.44 8.74
CA PHE A 212 0.99 11.88 7.75
C PHE A 212 1.29 10.40 7.46
N THR A 213 2.55 9.99 7.39
CA THR A 213 2.93 8.58 7.16
C THR A 213 2.45 7.68 8.32
N PHE A 214 2.59 8.12 9.56
CA PHE A 214 2.06 7.38 10.71
C PHE A 214 0.53 7.21 10.63
N LEU A 215 -0.20 8.28 10.32
CA LEU A 215 -1.66 8.23 10.16
C LEU A 215 -2.10 7.31 9.00
N LEU A 216 -1.45 7.42 7.83
CA LEU A 216 -1.75 6.57 6.67
C LEU A 216 -1.54 5.09 6.99
N TYR A 217 -0.45 4.74 7.67
CA TYR A 217 -0.18 3.36 8.03
C TYR A 217 -1.10 2.82 9.13
N ALA A 218 -1.51 3.65 10.09
CA ALA A 218 -2.53 3.25 11.07
C ALA A 218 -3.87 2.91 10.38
N PHE A 219 -4.24 3.65 9.32
CA PHE A 219 -5.47 3.42 8.54
C PHE A 219 -5.33 2.40 7.40
N GLN A 220 -4.11 1.98 7.05
CA GLN A 220 -3.89 0.89 6.08
C GLN A 220 -4.51 -0.44 6.56
N GLY A 221 -4.64 -0.65 7.87
CA GLY A 221 -5.39 -1.78 8.41
C GLY A 221 -6.84 -1.82 7.93
N LEU A 222 -7.55 -0.68 7.99
CA LEU A 222 -8.94 -0.54 7.50
C LEU A 222 -9.04 -0.79 5.98
N GLN A 223 -8.03 -0.35 5.21
CA GLN A 223 -7.97 -0.62 3.77
C GLN A 223 -7.90 -2.13 3.49
N MET A 224 -7.02 -2.84 4.20
CA MET A 224 -6.80 -4.28 4.01
C MET A 224 -7.98 -5.14 4.48
N THR A 225 -8.64 -4.77 5.59
CA THR A 225 -9.84 -5.48 6.06
C THR A 225 -11.05 -5.22 5.16
N THR A 226 -11.25 -3.98 4.69
CA THR A 226 -12.28 -3.66 3.69
C THR A 226 -12.09 -4.50 2.42
N LEU A 227 -10.86 -4.57 1.90
CA LEU A 227 -10.52 -5.39 0.72
C LEU A 227 -10.84 -6.88 0.96
N ALA A 228 -10.43 -7.43 2.11
CA ALA A 228 -10.69 -8.82 2.44
C ALA A 228 -12.19 -9.14 2.49
N HIS A 229 -12.99 -8.36 3.22
CA HIS A 229 -14.44 -8.62 3.38
C HIS A 229 -15.22 -8.32 2.09
N THR A 230 -14.98 -7.19 1.42
CA THR A 230 -15.62 -6.90 0.12
C THR A 230 -15.32 -7.99 -0.91
N SER A 231 -14.09 -8.50 -0.98
CA SER A 231 -13.75 -9.58 -1.92
C SER A 231 -14.39 -10.93 -1.55
N ARG A 232 -14.50 -11.26 -0.25
CA ARG A 232 -15.19 -12.48 0.23
C ARG A 232 -16.65 -12.49 -0.21
N HIS A 233 -17.39 -11.43 0.12
CA HIS A 233 -18.80 -11.27 -0.26
C HIS A 233 -18.98 -11.19 -1.79
N HIS A 234 -18.09 -10.48 -2.51
CA HIS A 234 -18.16 -10.39 -3.96
C HIS A 234 -17.99 -11.76 -4.65
N ARG A 235 -17.06 -12.61 -4.18
CA ARG A 235 -16.91 -13.98 -4.71
C ARG A 235 -18.11 -14.89 -4.42
N ARG A 236 -18.82 -14.66 -3.32
CA ARG A 236 -20.07 -15.37 -2.97
C ARG A 236 -21.31 -14.79 -3.65
N SER A 237 -21.19 -13.72 -4.45
CA SER A 237 -22.30 -12.92 -4.98
C SER A 237 -23.19 -12.26 -3.91
N GLU A 238 -22.73 -12.19 -2.66
CA GLU A 238 -23.35 -11.51 -1.50
C GLU A 238 -23.19 -9.97 -1.62
N LEU A 239 -23.60 -9.42 -2.77
CA LEU A 239 -23.27 -8.05 -3.14
C LEU A 239 -23.85 -7.00 -2.17
N ALA A 240 -24.96 -7.30 -1.48
CA ALA A 240 -25.55 -6.39 -0.49
C ALA A 240 -24.65 -6.23 0.75
N ASP A 241 -24.02 -7.30 1.20
CA ASP A 241 -23.09 -7.27 2.33
C ASP A 241 -21.75 -6.66 1.90
N ALA A 242 -21.31 -6.88 0.67
CA ALA A 242 -20.18 -6.16 0.08
C ALA A 242 -20.40 -4.64 0.07
N ASP A 243 -21.59 -4.18 -0.35
CA ASP A 243 -21.99 -2.76 -0.34
C ASP A 243 -22.09 -2.22 1.10
N ALA A 244 -22.66 -3.00 2.03
CA ALA A 244 -22.83 -2.61 3.44
C ALA A 244 -21.49 -2.53 4.21
N VAL A 245 -20.55 -3.44 3.96
CA VAL A 245 -19.18 -3.38 4.46
C VAL A 245 -18.50 -2.12 3.93
N LEU A 246 -18.56 -1.87 2.62
CA LEU A 246 -17.88 -0.74 1.99
C LEU A 246 -18.42 0.60 2.48
N SER A 247 -19.74 0.73 2.65
CA SER A 247 -20.35 1.94 3.23
C SER A 247 -20.04 2.12 4.72
N THR A 248 -19.96 1.03 5.49
CA THR A 248 -19.55 1.08 6.91
C THR A 248 -18.09 1.55 7.03
N ALA A 249 -17.18 0.98 6.21
CA ALA A 249 -15.78 1.38 6.16
C ALA A 249 -15.60 2.84 5.70
N LEU A 250 -16.37 3.29 4.71
CA LEU A 250 -16.32 4.66 4.21
C LEU A 250 -16.79 5.66 5.28
N ALA A 251 -17.85 5.34 6.02
CA ALA A 251 -18.31 6.18 7.12
C ALA A 251 -17.27 6.27 8.25
N VAL A 252 -16.61 5.15 8.60
CA VAL A 252 -15.49 5.14 9.57
C VAL A 252 -14.31 5.98 9.05
N ALA A 253 -13.93 5.84 7.78
CA ALA A 253 -12.84 6.57 7.17
C ALA A 253 -13.09 8.09 7.12
N LEU A 254 -14.29 8.52 6.72
CA LEU A 254 -14.67 9.94 6.69
C LEU A 254 -14.76 10.54 8.10
N ALA A 255 -15.34 9.83 9.06
CA ALA A 255 -15.42 10.27 10.44
C ALA A 255 -14.02 10.39 11.06
N ALA A 256 -13.17 9.37 10.92
CA ALA A 256 -11.80 9.40 11.39
C ALA A 256 -10.97 10.49 10.71
N GLY A 257 -11.04 10.62 9.39
CA GLY A 257 -10.33 11.67 8.65
C GLY A 257 -10.74 13.07 9.09
N THR A 258 -12.02 13.28 9.39
CA THR A 258 -12.53 14.55 9.96
C THR A 258 -12.00 14.79 11.37
N VAL A 259 -12.03 13.79 12.25
CA VAL A 259 -11.48 13.89 13.62
C VAL A 259 -9.97 14.18 13.60
N PHE A 260 -9.19 13.48 12.76
CA PHE A 260 -7.76 13.75 12.61
C PHE A 260 -7.47 15.09 11.94
N THR A 261 -8.35 15.59 11.05
CA THR A 261 -8.25 16.97 10.53
C THR A 261 -8.34 17.98 11.68
N LEU A 262 -9.39 17.88 12.50
CA LEU A 262 -9.60 18.78 13.64
C LEU A 262 -8.48 18.67 14.68
N LEU A 263 -8.02 17.44 14.95
CA LEU A 263 -6.89 17.19 15.87
C LEU A 263 -5.59 17.82 15.35
N LEU A 264 -5.25 17.64 14.08
CA LEU A 264 -4.05 18.25 13.49
C LEU A 264 -4.15 19.78 13.42
N LEU A 265 -5.32 20.35 13.15
CA LEU A 265 -5.51 21.81 13.19
C LEU A 265 -5.31 22.38 14.61
N LEU A 266 -5.67 21.62 15.65
CA LEU A 266 -5.56 22.01 17.06
C LEU A 266 -4.15 21.77 17.65
N ILE A 267 -3.67 20.53 17.65
CA ILE A 267 -2.40 20.13 18.32
C ILE A 267 -1.22 19.96 17.35
N GLY A 268 -1.47 19.84 16.05
CA GLY A 268 -0.43 19.68 15.03
C GLY A 268 0.68 20.74 15.06
N PRO A 269 0.41 22.03 15.35
CA PRO A 269 1.47 23.02 15.56
C PRO A 269 2.45 22.64 16.67
N GLY A 270 1.95 22.16 17.81
CA GLY A 270 2.78 21.70 18.92
C GLY A 270 3.54 20.41 18.60
N LEU A 271 2.94 19.49 17.84
CA LEU A 271 3.62 18.28 17.35
C LEU A 271 4.78 18.61 16.41
N VAL A 272 4.60 19.58 15.50
CA VAL A 272 5.67 20.04 14.59
C VAL A 272 6.82 20.68 15.37
N THR A 273 6.54 21.56 16.32
CA THR A 273 7.57 22.18 17.18
C THR A 273 8.30 21.14 18.05
N LEU A 274 7.59 20.10 18.54
CA LEU A 274 8.20 19.00 19.29
C LEU A 274 9.14 18.16 18.42
N ILE A 275 8.73 17.83 17.19
CA ILE A 275 9.55 17.07 16.24
C ILE A 275 10.78 17.88 15.77
N LEU A 276 10.61 19.18 15.55
CA LEU A 276 11.66 20.12 15.13
C LEU A 276 12.42 20.76 16.32
N SER A 277 12.30 20.22 17.54
CA SER A 277 12.85 20.83 18.78
C SER A 277 14.37 21.02 18.83
N SER A 278 15.10 20.47 17.85
CA SER A 278 16.55 20.64 17.64
C SER A 278 16.92 21.21 16.26
N ALA A 279 15.92 21.53 15.43
CA ALA A 279 16.09 22.13 14.11
C ALA A 279 15.90 23.66 14.18
N SER A 280 16.19 24.37 13.08
CA SER A 280 16.01 25.83 13.04
C SER A 280 14.53 26.23 13.03
N GLU A 281 14.21 27.26 13.81
CA GLU A 281 12.89 27.92 13.86
C GLU A 281 12.36 28.31 12.47
N ALA A 282 13.26 28.62 11.52
CA ALA A 282 12.93 28.91 10.13
C ALA A 282 12.18 27.77 9.39
N VAL A 283 12.25 26.52 9.87
CA VAL A 283 11.52 25.37 9.32
C VAL A 283 10.13 25.22 9.95
N VAL A 284 9.94 25.71 11.18
CA VAL A 284 8.73 25.48 11.99
C VAL A 284 7.51 26.15 11.37
N ALA A 285 7.59 27.44 11.01
CA ALA A 285 6.44 28.14 10.43
C ALA A 285 6.01 27.56 9.05
N PRO A 286 6.92 27.28 8.09
CA PRO A 286 6.58 26.52 6.88
C PRO A 286 5.97 25.15 7.15
N ALA A 287 6.50 24.40 8.12
CA ALA A 287 5.98 23.06 8.45
C ALA A 287 4.55 23.12 9.02
N ILE A 288 4.24 24.11 9.86
CA ILE A 288 2.89 24.35 10.37
C ILE A 288 1.93 24.80 9.25
N ALA A 289 2.40 25.62 8.31
CA ALA A 289 1.62 26.06 7.16
C ALA A 289 1.22 24.88 6.25
N TYR A 290 2.18 24.02 5.90
CA TYR A 290 1.92 22.79 5.15
C TYR A 290 0.97 21.84 5.89
N LEU A 291 1.19 21.63 7.19
CA LEU A 291 0.35 20.77 8.03
C LEU A 291 -1.11 21.18 7.99
N ARG A 292 -1.39 22.46 8.21
CA ARG A 292 -2.77 22.99 8.29
C ARG A 292 -3.53 22.81 6.98
N VAL A 293 -2.88 23.00 5.83
CA VAL A 293 -3.51 22.82 4.52
C VAL A 293 -3.66 21.34 4.16
N LYS A 294 -2.61 20.51 4.37
CA LYS A 294 -2.67 19.07 4.04
C LYS A 294 -3.58 18.27 4.98
N ALA A 295 -3.81 18.74 6.21
CA ALA A 295 -4.80 18.15 7.12
C ALA A 295 -6.21 18.10 6.49
N LEU A 296 -6.61 19.11 5.73
CA LEU A 296 -7.91 19.18 5.04
C LEU A 296 -8.10 18.10 3.95
N ALA A 297 -7.02 17.38 3.59
CA ALA A 297 -7.06 16.26 2.67
C ALA A 297 -7.40 14.93 3.36
N LEU A 298 -7.26 14.79 4.69
CA LEU A 298 -7.39 13.52 5.40
C LEU A 298 -8.72 12.78 5.18
N PRO A 299 -9.91 13.44 5.15
CA PRO A 299 -11.17 12.75 4.87
C PRO A 299 -11.19 12.15 3.46
N ALA A 300 -10.67 12.90 2.47
CA ALA A 300 -10.54 12.42 1.10
C ALA A 300 -9.53 11.27 1.01
N ILE A 301 -8.36 11.38 1.64
CA ILE A 301 -7.32 10.34 1.59
C ILE A 301 -7.82 9.02 2.19
N PHE A 302 -8.41 9.04 3.39
CA PHE A 302 -8.94 7.81 4.02
C PHE A 302 -10.14 7.25 3.24
N GLY A 303 -11.01 8.11 2.68
CA GLY A 303 -12.07 7.69 1.77
C GLY A 303 -11.53 7.02 0.50
N ASN A 304 -10.46 7.58 -0.10
CA ASN A 304 -9.79 7.05 -1.28
C ASN A 304 -9.17 5.68 -1.00
N MET A 305 -8.57 5.47 0.18
CA MET A 305 -8.09 4.15 0.60
C MET A 305 -9.22 3.10 0.59
N VAL A 306 -10.39 3.45 1.14
CA VAL A 306 -11.58 2.58 1.16
C VAL A 306 -12.15 2.34 -0.25
N PHE A 307 -12.27 3.36 -1.09
CA PHE A 307 -12.73 3.17 -2.48
C PHE A 307 -11.78 2.28 -3.30
N ILE A 308 -10.46 2.43 -3.13
CA ILE A 308 -9.46 1.57 -3.76
C ILE A 308 -9.61 0.12 -3.28
N ALA A 309 -9.79 -0.11 -1.98
CA ALA A 309 -10.06 -1.45 -1.43
C ALA A 309 -11.35 -2.06 -2.01
N GLY A 310 -12.42 -1.26 -2.13
CA GLY A 310 -13.68 -1.68 -2.74
C GLY A 310 -13.54 -2.09 -4.20
N LEU A 311 -12.85 -1.29 -5.01
CA LEU A 311 -12.60 -1.58 -6.42
C LEU A 311 -11.73 -2.84 -6.60
N ILE A 312 -10.62 -2.97 -5.88
CA ILE A 312 -9.77 -4.17 -5.94
C ILE A 312 -10.54 -5.41 -5.45
N GLY A 313 -11.37 -5.28 -4.41
CA GLY A 313 -12.22 -6.36 -3.91
C GLY A 313 -13.27 -6.86 -4.91
N GLN A 314 -13.71 -5.99 -5.82
CA GLN A 314 -14.58 -6.31 -6.96
C GLN A 314 -13.80 -6.74 -8.22
N GLY A 315 -12.49 -6.98 -8.14
CA GLY A 315 -11.62 -7.31 -9.27
C GLY A 315 -11.37 -6.14 -10.24
N ARG A 316 -11.83 -4.92 -9.94
CA ARG A 316 -11.76 -3.71 -10.78
C ARG A 316 -10.39 -3.01 -10.68
N VAL A 317 -9.31 -3.78 -10.76
CA VAL A 317 -7.93 -3.26 -10.71
C VAL A 317 -7.62 -2.27 -11.85
N PRO A 318 -8.05 -2.48 -13.12
CA PRO A 318 -7.81 -1.50 -14.19
C PRO A 318 -8.39 -0.11 -13.89
N GLN A 319 -9.56 -0.04 -13.26
CA GLN A 319 -10.19 1.22 -12.86
C GLN A 319 -9.35 1.96 -11.81
N VAL A 320 -8.75 1.25 -10.86
CA VAL A 320 -7.80 1.84 -9.89
C VAL A 320 -6.58 2.38 -10.61
N VAL A 321 -6.01 1.65 -11.57
CA VAL A 321 -4.85 2.11 -12.35
C VAL A 321 -5.17 3.36 -13.20
N ILE A 322 -6.38 3.45 -13.75
CA ILE A 322 -6.83 4.65 -14.49
C ILE A 322 -6.97 5.84 -13.54
N CYS A 323 -7.66 5.68 -12.39
CA CYS A 323 -7.79 6.75 -11.39
C CYS A 323 -6.43 7.18 -10.82
N ALA A 324 -5.51 6.23 -10.63
CA ALA A 324 -4.14 6.46 -10.20
C ALA A 324 -3.35 7.37 -11.16
N VAL A 325 -3.32 7.02 -12.44
CA VAL A 325 -2.60 7.80 -13.47
C VAL A 325 -3.21 9.20 -13.63
N LEU A 326 -4.54 9.30 -13.63
CA LEU A 326 -5.23 10.59 -13.66
C LEU A 326 -4.95 11.43 -12.39
N GLY A 327 -4.87 10.79 -11.22
CA GLY A 327 -4.50 11.41 -9.95
C GLY A 327 -3.07 11.98 -9.97
N VAL A 328 -2.07 11.21 -10.39
CA VAL A 328 -0.68 11.69 -10.49
C VAL A 328 -0.57 12.83 -11.52
N ALA A 329 -1.28 12.75 -12.64
CA ALA A 329 -1.31 13.82 -13.65
C ALA A 329 -1.96 15.10 -13.11
N LEU A 330 -3.10 14.99 -12.43
CA LEU A 330 -3.80 16.11 -11.77
C LEU A 330 -2.94 16.74 -10.68
N HIS A 331 -2.29 15.92 -9.83
CA HIS A 331 -1.37 16.38 -8.80
C HIS A 331 -0.24 17.22 -9.41
N ARG A 332 0.46 16.68 -10.41
CA ARG A 332 1.59 17.35 -11.05
C ARG A 332 1.16 18.66 -11.73
N ALA A 333 0.01 18.68 -12.38
CA ALA A 333 -0.53 19.90 -12.99
C ALA A 333 -0.85 20.98 -11.93
N LEU A 334 -1.55 20.61 -10.85
CA LEU A 334 -1.88 21.53 -9.76
C LEU A 334 -0.64 22.01 -9.01
N ALA A 335 0.33 21.14 -8.78
CA ALA A 335 1.56 21.48 -8.05
C ALA A 335 2.47 22.39 -8.88
N VAL A 336 2.62 22.16 -10.18
CA VAL A 336 3.32 23.09 -11.09
C VAL A 336 2.61 24.45 -11.10
N HIS A 337 1.28 24.48 -11.18
CA HIS A 337 0.52 25.72 -11.19
C HIS A 337 0.64 26.49 -9.87
N PHE A 338 0.42 25.85 -8.71
CA PHE A 338 0.42 26.53 -7.41
C PHE A 338 1.82 26.87 -6.89
N VAL A 339 2.81 25.99 -7.06
CA VAL A 339 4.18 26.21 -6.55
C VAL A 339 4.99 27.04 -7.56
N GLY A 340 5.06 26.61 -8.82
CA GLY A 340 5.87 27.28 -9.85
C GLY A 340 5.19 28.46 -10.51
N GLY A 341 3.87 28.39 -10.75
CA GLY A 341 3.11 29.45 -11.43
C GLY A 341 2.60 30.58 -10.52
N LEU A 342 2.12 30.25 -9.32
CA LEU A 342 1.58 31.21 -8.35
C LEU A 342 2.55 31.55 -7.20
N GLY A 343 3.70 30.89 -7.11
CA GLY A 343 4.71 31.17 -6.08
C GLY A 343 4.27 30.83 -4.65
N LEU A 344 3.23 30.01 -4.46
CA LEU A 344 2.63 29.74 -3.13
C LEU A 344 3.48 28.80 -2.25
N GLY A 345 4.68 28.42 -2.72
CA GLY A 345 5.67 27.65 -1.96
C GLY A 345 5.08 26.42 -1.28
N VAL A 346 5.40 26.23 0.00
CA VAL A 346 4.96 25.10 0.82
C VAL A 346 3.43 25.01 0.94
N GLN A 347 2.71 26.15 0.98
CA GLN A 347 1.24 26.14 1.01
C GLN A 347 0.65 25.69 -0.33
N GLY A 348 1.28 26.08 -1.44
CA GLY A 348 0.92 25.64 -2.80
C GLY A 348 1.05 24.13 -2.96
N ALA A 349 2.13 23.53 -2.46
CA ALA A 349 2.34 22.07 -2.50
C ALA A 349 1.25 21.33 -1.71
N ALA A 350 0.99 21.75 -0.47
CA ALA A 350 -0.09 21.17 0.34
C ALA A 350 -1.48 21.34 -0.30
N GLY A 351 -1.75 22.52 -0.89
CA GLY A 351 -3.01 22.83 -1.56
C GLY A 351 -3.23 22.00 -2.82
N ALA A 352 -2.19 21.78 -3.63
CA ALA A 352 -2.24 20.91 -4.81
C ALA A 352 -2.51 19.45 -4.41
N THR A 353 -1.85 18.97 -3.35
CA THR A 353 -2.09 17.64 -2.79
C THR A 353 -3.52 17.49 -2.24
N ALA A 354 -4.04 18.50 -1.53
CA ALA A 354 -5.42 18.48 -1.02
C ALA A 354 -6.46 18.48 -2.14
N ALA A 355 -6.36 19.41 -3.10
CA ALA A 355 -7.26 19.49 -4.24
C ALA A 355 -7.22 18.23 -5.11
N CYS A 356 -6.03 17.64 -5.33
CA CYS A 356 -5.89 16.38 -6.02
C CYS A 356 -6.57 15.22 -5.30
N GLN A 357 -6.48 15.12 -3.96
CA GLN A 357 -7.10 14.04 -3.21
C GLN A 357 -8.62 14.10 -3.28
N TRP A 358 -9.23 15.30 -3.19
CA TRP A 358 -10.66 15.48 -3.42
C TRP A 358 -11.08 15.18 -4.88
N GLY A 359 -10.27 15.56 -5.86
CA GLY A 359 -10.50 15.19 -7.26
C GLY A 359 -10.44 13.67 -7.49
N LEU A 360 -9.49 12.98 -6.86
CA LEU A 360 -9.36 11.53 -6.86
C LEU A 360 -10.57 10.84 -6.18
N THR A 361 -11.15 11.44 -5.13
CA THR A 361 -12.40 10.96 -4.53
C THR A 361 -13.56 10.96 -5.52
N VAL A 362 -13.69 12.00 -6.35
CA VAL A 362 -14.73 12.07 -7.40
C VAL A 362 -14.48 11.02 -8.49
N LEU A 363 -13.22 10.83 -8.92
CA LEU A 363 -12.86 9.79 -9.90
C LEU A 363 -13.13 8.38 -9.39
N LEU A 364 -12.75 8.07 -8.15
CA LEU A 364 -12.97 6.76 -7.53
C LEU A 364 -14.46 6.48 -7.27
N TRP A 365 -15.22 7.48 -6.80
CA TRP A 365 -16.66 7.38 -6.58
C TRP A 365 -17.41 7.15 -7.90
N THR A 366 -17.09 7.90 -8.96
CA THR A 366 -17.72 7.70 -10.29
C THR A 366 -17.35 6.35 -10.91
N ALA A 367 -16.08 5.91 -10.79
CA ALA A 367 -15.64 4.58 -11.24
C ALA A 367 -16.34 3.41 -10.49
N LEU A 368 -16.83 3.66 -9.27
CA LEU A 368 -17.62 2.70 -8.52
C LEU A 368 -19.11 2.74 -8.91
N ALA A 369 -19.69 3.95 -8.99
CA ALA A 369 -21.14 4.18 -9.10
C ALA A 369 -21.73 4.15 -10.53
N VAL A 370 -20.95 4.42 -11.57
CA VAL A 370 -21.46 4.54 -12.96
C VAL A 370 -21.60 3.17 -13.67
N LEU A 371 -21.03 2.09 -13.11
CA LEU A 371 -20.95 0.80 -13.79
C LEU A 371 -22.16 -0.13 -13.49
N PRO A 372 -22.61 -0.98 -14.45
CA PRO A 372 -24.00 -1.49 -14.48
C PRO A 372 -24.35 -2.62 -13.49
N ARG A 373 -23.64 -2.72 -12.35
CA ARG A 373 -23.77 -3.84 -11.39
C ARG A 373 -23.89 -3.47 -9.91
N ARG A 374 -24.23 -2.21 -9.56
CA ARG A 374 -25.19 -1.87 -8.47
C ARG A 374 -25.33 -0.37 -8.19
N SER A 375 -26.48 -0.02 -7.63
CA SER A 375 -26.80 1.32 -7.12
C SER A 375 -26.08 1.58 -5.79
N PHE A 376 -25.17 2.56 -5.76
CA PHE A 376 -24.47 2.97 -4.53
C PHE A 376 -25.37 3.83 -3.63
N ALA A 377 -26.44 3.23 -3.10
CA ALA A 377 -27.27 3.85 -2.08
C ALA A 377 -26.53 3.78 -0.72
N CYS A 378 -25.66 4.75 -0.45
CA CYS A 378 -24.91 4.88 0.80
C CYS A 378 -25.87 4.92 2.01
N PRO A 379 -26.01 3.84 2.80
CA PRO A 379 -26.87 3.87 3.96
C PRO A 379 -26.07 4.54 5.08
N VAL A 380 -26.55 5.70 5.56
CA VAL A 380 -26.05 6.29 6.80
C VAL A 380 -26.06 5.19 7.87
N PRO A 381 -24.93 4.90 8.56
CA PRO A 381 -24.75 3.65 9.29
C PRO A 381 -25.62 3.59 10.56
N TRP A 382 -26.89 3.25 10.38
CA TRP A 382 -27.88 3.17 11.44
C TRP A 382 -27.60 2.02 12.41
N ARG A 383 -28.33 2.03 13.53
CA ARG A 383 -28.09 1.22 14.73
C ARG A 383 -28.01 -0.28 14.39
N GLY A 384 -26.79 -0.82 14.36
CA GLY A 384 -26.48 -2.18 13.91
C GLY A 384 -25.07 -2.31 13.29
N SER A 385 -24.50 -1.19 12.82
CA SER A 385 -23.14 -1.10 12.28
C SER A 385 -22.00 -1.49 13.26
N LEU A 386 -22.20 -1.37 14.57
CA LEU A 386 -21.17 -1.62 15.59
C LEU A 386 -20.57 -3.04 15.55
N ALA A 387 -21.36 -4.05 15.19
CA ALA A 387 -20.86 -5.42 15.03
C ALA A 387 -19.82 -5.50 13.90
N ARG A 388 -20.12 -4.92 12.73
CA ARG A 388 -19.20 -4.83 11.58
C ARG A 388 -18.00 -3.92 11.84
N VAL A 389 -18.16 -2.86 12.63
CA VAL A 389 -17.01 -2.03 13.06
C VAL A 389 -16.08 -2.84 13.97
N ARG A 390 -16.62 -3.65 14.90
CA ARG A 390 -15.82 -4.55 15.74
C ARG A 390 -15.16 -5.67 14.93
N GLU A 391 -15.83 -6.19 13.91
CA GLU A 391 -15.30 -7.19 12.96
C GLU A 391 -14.13 -6.61 12.14
N LEU A 392 -14.30 -5.42 11.55
CA LEU A 392 -13.25 -4.70 10.81
C LEU A 392 -12.05 -4.33 11.71
N ALA A 393 -12.28 -4.02 12.99
CA ALA A 393 -11.23 -3.71 13.96
C ALA A 393 -10.53 -4.96 14.51
N GLY A 394 -11.26 -6.06 14.75
CA GLY A 394 -10.70 -7.34 15.17
C GLY A 394 -9.90 -8.05 14.07
N SER A 395 -10.17 -7.74 12.81
CA SER A 395 -9.49 -8.31 11.64
C SER A 395 -8.11 -7.71 11.34
N VAL A 396 -7.52 -6.94 12.26
CA VAL A 396 -6.12 -6.47 12.17
C VAL A 396 -5.18 -7.65 12.43
N SER A 397 -4.94 -8.41 11.36
CA SER A 397 -4.13 -9.63 11.36
C SER A 397 -2.66 -9.42 11.77
N LEU A 398 -1.97 -10.54 12.05
CA LEU A 398 -0.51 -10.63 12.24
C LEU A 398 0.31 -9.82 11.22
N LEU A 399 -0.14 -9.79 9.97
CA LEU A 399 0.50 -9.03 8.89
C LEU A 399 0.39 -7.51 9.12
N GLY A 400 -0.75 -7.02 9.61
CA GLY A 400 -0.93 -5.62 10.03
C GLY A 400 0.05 -5.23 11.15
N THR A 401 0.24 -6.10 12.14
CA THR A 401 1.25 -5.92 13.20
C THR A 401 2.67 -5.88 12.63
N GLY A 402 2.99 -6.75 11.66
CA GLY A 402 4.27 -6.74 10.95
C GLY A 402 4.54 -5.45 10.18
N TYR A 403 3.53 -4.92 9.47
CA TYR A 403 3.63 -3.62 8.80
C TYR A 403 3.78 -2.47 9.81
N LEU A 404 2.99 -2.44 10.88
CA LEU A 404 3.13 -1.43 11.94
C LEU A 404 4.56 -1.39 12.50
N LEU A 405 5.19 -2.56 12.71
CA LEU A 405 6.55 -2.67 13.19
C LEU A 405 7.61 -2.25 12.15
N LYS A 406 7.37 -2.50 10.85
CA LYS A 406 8.13 -1.91 9.73
C LYS A 406 8.07 -0.38 9.76
N ASN A 407 6.92 0.18 10.11
CA ASN A 407 6.71 1.63 10.17
C ASN A 407 7.34 2.27 11.41
N CYS A 408 7.41 1.57 12.55
CA CYS A 408 8.22 1.99 13.70
C CYS A 408 9.71 2.17 13.35
N CYS A 409 10.26 1.31 12.49
CA CYS A 409 11.65 1.44 12.04
C CYS A 409 11.86 2.73 11.22
N TYR A 410 10.98 2.98 10.24
CA TYR A 410 11.00 4.24 9.48
C TYR A 410 10.79 5.47 10.37
N LEU A 411 9.91 5.39 11.38
CA LEU A 411 9.69 6.46 12.34
C LEU A 411 10.96 6.79 13.14
N ILE A 412 11.74 5.79 13.56
CA ILE A 412 13.03 6.00 14.25
C ILE A 412 14.03 6.69 13.32
N CYS A 413 14.19 6.21 12.08
CA CYS A 413 15.10 6.82 11.11
C CYS A 413 14.70 8.27 10.79
N GLN A 414 13.42 8.52 10.50
CA GLN A 414 12.90 9.84 10.14
C GLN A 414 12.87 10.83 11.32
N THR A 415 12.58 10.39 12.55
CA THR A 415 12.72 11.27 13.74
C THR A 415 14.17 11.50 14.15
N THR A 416 15.12 10.70 13.67
CA THR A 416 16.56 11.00 13.78
C THR A 416 16.97 12.01 12.70
N ALA A 417 16.42 11.88 11.48
CA ALA A 417 16.60 12.87 10.42
C ALA A 417 16.01 14.25 10.77
N ALA A 418 14.86 14.30 11.42
CA ALA A 418 14.18 15.55 11.81
C ALA A 418 14.99 16.46 12.77
N ALA A 419 16.01 15.90 13.45
CA ALA A 419 16.94 16.64 14.31
C ALA A 419 18.15 17.22 13.55
N LEU A 420 18.21 17.09 12.21
CA LEU A 420 19.26 17.69 11.39
C LEU A 420 19.09 19.21 11.22
N PRO A 421 20.20 19.98 11.12
CA PRO A 421 20.15 21.39 10.72
C PRO A 421 19.54 21.58 9.32
N THR A 422 18.85 22.70 9.08
CA THR A 422 17.97 22.95 7.91
C THR A 422 18.54 22.52 6.56
N ALA A 423 19.79 22.86 6.23
CA ALA A 423 20.39 22.49 4.94
C ALA A 423 20.58 20.97 4.78
N GLN A 424 20.94 20.28 5.88
CA GLN A 424 21.03 18.81 5.92
C GLN A 424 19.64 18.17 5.92
N LEU A 425 18.67 18.76 6.61
CA LEU A 425 17.26 18.31 6.61
C LEU A 425 16.60 18.45 5.22
N ALA A 426 16.93 19.51 4.48
CA ALA A 426 16.49 19.73 3.10
C ALA A 426 17.13 18.73 2.13
N ALA A 427 18.45 18.53 2.22
CA ALA A 427 19.15 17.50 1.46
C ALA A 427 18.63 16.08 1.77
N HIS A 428 18.30 15.80 3.04
CA HIS A 428 17.66 14.55 3.44
C HIS A 428 16.31 14.37 2.75
N GLN A 429 15.43 15.38 2.76
CA GLN A 429 14.13 15.29 2.10
C GLN A 429 14.26 15.02 0.59
N ALA A 430 15.13 15.76 -0.10
CA ALA A 430 15.38 15.56 -1.53
C ALA A 430 15.88 14.13 -1.81
N ALA A 431 16.92 13.67 -1.10
CA ALA A 431 17.44 12.30 -1.24
C ALA A 431 16.39 11.23 -0.91
N TYR A 432 15.65 11.40 0.19
CA TYR A 432 14.60 10.50 0.63
C TYR A 432 13.46 10.39 -0.40
N SER A 433 13.10 11.48 -1.08
CA SER A 433 12.03 11.47 -2.08
C SER A 433 12.38 10.62 -3.31
N VAL A 434 13.62 10.70 -3.82
CA VAL A 434 14.12 9.86 -4.93
C VAL A 434 14.31 8.42 -4.46
N TRP A 435 14.90 8.22 -3.29
CA TRP A 435 15.09 6.92 -2.66
C TRP A 435 13.76 6.17 -2.46
N ASN A 436 12.73 6.85 -1.98
CA ASN A 436 11.42 6.27 -1.71
C ASN A 436 10.72 5.85 -3.01
N LEU A 437 10.91 6.58 -4.11
CA LEU A 437 10.45 6.12 -5.43
C LEU A 437 11.20 4.85 -5.85
N ALA A 438 12.54 4.84 -5.76
CA ALA A 438 13.36 3.68 -6.11
C ALA A 438 12.99 2.41 -5.31
N ALA A 439 12.86 2.53 -3.98
CA ALA A 439 12.50 1.40 -3.11
C ALA A 439 11.11 0.80 -3.43
N PHE A 440 10.17 1.62 -3.93
CA PHE A 440 8.87 1.15 -4.40
C PHE A 440 8.89 0.58 -5.83
N VAL A 441 9.90 0.89 -6.66
CA VAL A 441 10.12 0.20 -7.95
C VAL A 441 10.57 -1.25 -7.71
N ASP A 442 11.33 -1.52 -6.65
CA ASP A 442 11.75 -2.89 -6.28
C ASP A 442 10.59 -3.73 -5.69
N ALA A 443 9.58 -3.08 -5.08
CA ALA A 443 8.49 -3.71 -4.33
C ALA A 443 7.65 -4.79 -5.06
N PRO A 444 7.51 -4.83 -6.41
CA PRO A 444 6.85 -5.93 -7.10
C PRO A 444 7.52 -7.28 -6.87
N VAL A 445 8.83 -7.34 -6.58
CA VAL A 445 9.56 -8.61 -6.32
C VAL A 445 9.01 -9.33 -5.09
N GLU A 446 8.72 -8.60 -4.01
CA GLU A 446 8.10 -9.14 -2.79
C GLU A 446 6.72 -9.74 -3.09
N LYS A 447 5.90 -9.02 -3.87
CA LYS A 447 4.54 -9.43 -4.24
C LYS A 447 4.51 -10.58 -5.25
N LEU A 448 5.48 -10.65 -6.16
CA LEU A 448 5.67 -11.79 -7.05
C LEU A 448 6.03 -13.05 -6.24
N GLY A 449 6.86 -12.92 -5.19
CA GLY A 449 7.10 -14.00 -4.22
C GLY A 449 5.81 -14.54 -3.59
N VAL A 450 4.99 -13.64 -3.03
CA VAL A 450 3.70 -14.00 -2.41
C VAL A 450 2.72 -14.62 -3.41
N THR A 451 2.82 -14.31 -4.71
CA THR A 451 1.89 -14.82 -5.74
C THR A 451 2.36 -16.13 -6.38
N PHE A 452 3.63 -16.23 -6.78
CA PHE A 452 4.15 -17.33 -7.59
C PHE A 452 4.80 -18.46 -6.77
N VAL A 453 5.33 -18.20 -5.57
CA VAL A 453 5.90 -19.27 -4.73
C VAL A 453 4.82 -20.27 -4.26
N PRO A 454 3.63 -19.87 -3.77
CA PRO A 454 2.60 -20.85 -3.40
C PRO A 454 1.86 -21.46 -4.61
N ALA A 455 2.02 -20.91 -5.81
CA ALA A 455 1.46 -21.48 -7.04
C ALA A 455 2.23 -22.72 -7.53
N GLU A 456 3.50 -22.84 -7.16
CA GLU A 456 4.33 -24.02 -7.44
C GLU A 456 4.11 -25.11 -6.39
N THR A 457 3.66 -26.29 -6.83
CA THR A 457 3.42 -27.43 -5.93
C THR A 457 4.68 -28.22 -5.58
N THR A 458 5.74 -28.12 -6.40
CA THR A 458 6.98 -28.87 -6.19
C THR A 458 8.04 -28.04 -5.49
N ALA A 459 8.82 -28.65 -4.58
CA ALA A 459 9.95 -27.97 -3.95
C ALA A 459 11.03 -27.52 -4.96
N ALA A 460 11.09 -28.13 -6.15
CA ALA A 460 11.97 -27.71 -7.25
C ALA A 460 11.44 -26.45 -7.97
N GLY A 461 10.14 -26.40 -8.29
CA GLY A 461 9.50 -25.21 -8.86
C GLY A 461 9.58 -24.01 -7.91
N GLN A 462 9.28 -24.23 -6.63
CA GLN A 462 9.42 -23.21 -5.57
C GLN A 462 10.86 -22.67 -5.45
N ARG A 463 11.88 -23.55 -5.55
CA ARG A 463 13.30 -23.14 -5.63
C ARG A 463 13.59 -22.30 -6.87
N HIS A 464 13.06 -22.68 -8.03
CA HIS A 464 13.30 -21.98 -9.29
C HIS A 464 12.62 -20.60 -9.34
N VAL A 465 11.35 -20.50 -8.94
CA VAL A 465 10.63 -19.23 -8.74
C VAL A 465 11.43 -18.31 -7.82
N ALA A 466 11.84 -18.81 -6.66
CA ALA A 466 12.58 -18.00 -5.70
C ALA A 466 13.93 -17.54 -6.29
N TRP A 467 14.69 -18.42 -6.94
CA TRP A 467 15.96 -18.04 -7.59
C TRP A 467 15.77 -16.95 -8.65
N LEU A 468 14.72 -17.04 -9.49
CA LEU A 468 14.36 -15.99 -10.43
C LEU A 468 14.05 -14.65 -9.72
N LEU A 469 13.37 -14.69 -8.58
CA LEU A 469 13.10 -13.49 -7.76
C LEU A 469 14.36 -12.90 -7.11
N GLY A 470 15.30 -13.75 -6.67
CA GLY A 470 16.60 -13.30 -6.18
C GLY A 470 17.44 -12.61 -7.25
N VAL A 471 17.54 -13.21 -8.44
CA VAL A 471 18.23 -12.62 -9.60
C VAL A 471 17.54 -11.33 -10.06
N ALA A 472 16.21 -11.34 -10.20
CA ALA A 472 15.45 -10.16 -10.60
C ALA A 472 15.54 -9.03 -9.56
N GLY A 473 15.49 -9.35 -8.26
CA GLY A 473 15.60 -8.38 -7.16
C GLY A 473 16.97 -7.70 -7.13
N VAL A 474 18.06 -8.44 -7.32
CA VAL A 474 19.42 -7.87 -7.39
C VAL A 474 19.62 -7.09 -8.70
N ALA A 475 19.16 -7.59 -9.84
CA ALA A 475 19.28 -6.87 -11.12
C ALA A 475 18.48 -5.55 -11.10
N LEU A 476 17.28 -5.57 -10.54
CA LEU A 476 16.43 -4.39 -10.40
C LEU A 476 17.03 -3.39 -9.41
N SER A 477 17.49 -3.84 -8.23
CA SER A 477 18.08 -2.94 -7.25
C SER A 477 19.42 -2.33 -7.69
N VAL A 478 20.21 -3.02 -8.51
CA VAL A 478 21.40 -2.43 -9.17
C VAL A 478 20.99 -1.31 -10.13
N CYS A 479 19.96 -1.52 -10.94
CA CYS A 479 19.43 -0.50 -11.85
C CYS A 479 18.82 0.71 -11.11
N THR A 480 18.00 0.47 -10.08
CA THR A 480 17.35 1.55 -9.31
C THR A 480 18.34 2.29 -8.41
N ALA A 481 19.34 1.61 -7.84
CA ALA A 481 20.44 2.25 -7.11
C ALA A 481 21.32 3.12 -8.03
N ALA A 482 21.67 2.63 -9.23
CA ALA A 482 22.45 3.40 -10.20
C ALA A 482 21.68 4.63 -10.70
N ALA A 483 20.38 4.50 -11.00
CA ALA A 483 19.52 5.61 -11.37
C ALA A 483 19.36 6.64 -10.24
N CYS A 484 19.20 6.19 -8.99
CA CYS A 484 19.11 7.06 -7.82
C CYS A 484 20.43 7.82 -7.57
N ALA A 485 21.58 7.13 -7.58
CA ALA A 485 22.88 7.77 -7.44
C ALA A 485 23.16 8.76 -8.58
N GLY A 486 22.82 8.40 -9.82
CA GLY A 486 22.91 9.29 -10.98
C GLY A 486 22.07 10.56 -10.81
N MET A 487 20.84 10.45 -10.32
CA MET A 487 19.99 11.61 -10.03
C MET A 487 20.59 12.52 -8.94
N LEU A 488 21.19 11.94 -7.89
CA LEU A 488 21.76 12.69 -6.77
C LEU A 488 23.13 13.34 -7.08
N VAL A 489 23.94 12.73 -7.95
CA VAL A 489 25.31 13.19 -8.25
C VAL A 489 25.39 13.97 -9.57
N LEU A 490 24.75 13.47 -10.64
CA LEU A 490 24.87 14.04 -11.98
C LEU A 490 23.76 15.05 -12.29
N LEU A 491 22.60 14.93 -11.64
CA LEU A 491 21.44 15.78 -11.86
C LEU A 491 20.87 16.46 -10.58
N PRO A 492 21.66 16.88 -9.57
CA PRO A 492 21.12 17.48 -8.34
C PRO A 492 20.35 18.79 -8.62
N GLY A 493 20.70 19.51 -9.68
CA GLY A 493 19.95 20.67 -10.19
C GLY A 493 18.54 20.37 -10.72
N GLN A 494 18.16 19.10 -10.87
CA GLN A 494 16.78 18.66 -11.12
C GLN A 494 16.00 18.43 -9.82
N LEU A 495 16.66 18.37 -8.67
CA LEU A 495 16.04 18.20 -7.34
C LEU A 495 15.98 19.52 -6.57
N THR A 496 17.01 20.37 -6.70
CA THR A 496 17.01 21.68 -6.04
C THR A 496 17.89 22.72 -6.73
N SER A 497 17.46 23.98 -6.66
CA SER A 497 18.21 25.16 -7.11
C SER A 497 19.27 25.63 -6.10
N ASP A 498 19.25 25.18 -4.84
CA ASP A 498 20.27 25.50 -3.83
C ASP A 498 21.54 24.65 -4.04
N VAL A 499 22.56 25.26 -4.64
CA VAL A 499 23.87 24.64 -4.90
C VAL A 499 24.53 24.08 -3.64
N ARG A 500 24.21 24.60 -2.45
CA ARG A 500 24.76 24.10 -1.16
C ARG A 500 24.26 22.70 -0.82
N LEU A 501 23.10 22.30 -1.35
CA LEU A 501 22.56 20.95 -1.18
C LEU A 501 23.22 19.96 -2.14
N HIS A 502 23.76 20.41 -3.28
CA HIS A 502 24.31 19.50 -4.31
C HIS A 502 25.47 18.66 -3.77
N SER A 503 26.38 19.25 -2.99
CA SER A 503 27.46 18.52 -2.32
C SER A 503 26.96 17.60 -1.20
N LEU A 504 25.93 18.01 -0.45
CA LEU A 504 25.30 17.17 0.58
C LEU A 504 24.62 15.93 -0.03
N LEU A 505 23.94 16.08 -1.17
CA LEU A 505 23.31 15.00 -1.93
C LEU A 505 24.38 14.03 -2.49
N ALA A 506 25.44 14.56 -3.10
CA ALA A 506 26.54 13.74 -3.62
C ALA A 506 27.25 12.94 -2.50
N ASN A 507 27.46 13.55 -1.32
CA ASN A 507 28.10 12.89 -0.18
C ASN A 507 27.31 11.70 0.38
N VAL A 508 25.98 11.67 0.27
CA VAL A 508 25.16 10.52 0.73
C VAL A 508 24.71 9.57 -0.38
N ALA A 509 24.83 9.95 -1.66
CA ALA A 509 24.46 9.09 -2.78
C ALA A 509 25.03 7.65 -2.71
N PRO A 510 26.26 7.39 -2.23
CA PRO A 510 26.76 6.02 -2.02
C PRO A 510 25.97 5.25 -0.96
N LEU A 511 25.62 5.87 0.17
CA LEU A 511 24.83 5.24 1.23
C LEU A 511 23.39 4.99 0.76
N VAL A 512 22.79 5.96 0.06
CA VAL A 512 21.47 5.82 -0.56
C VAL A 512 21.46 4.62 -1.52
N ALA A 513 22.44 4.52 -2.42
CA ALA A 513 22.59 3.41 -3.35
C ALA A 513 22.74 2.05 -2.63
N LEU A 514 23.59 1.98 -1.59
CA LEU A 514 23.78 0.76 -0.79
C LEU A 514 22.49 0.33 -0.07
N THR A 515 21.63 1.26 0.37
CA THR A 515 20.33 0.88 0.97
C THR A 515 19.38 0.25 -0.06
N ILE A 516 19.38 0.74 -1.31
CA ILE A 516 18.55 0.21 -2.41
C ILE A 516 19.07 -1.18 -2.83
N LEU A 517 20.39 -1.33 -2.99
CA LEU A 517 21.02 -2.64 -3.27
C LEU A 517 20.60 -3.70 -2.23
N ALA A 518 20.62 -3.34 -0.94
CA ALA A 518 20.17 -4.21 0.15
C ALA A 518 18.65 -4.48 0.15
N ASN A 519 17.82 -3.49 -0.26
CA ASN A 519 16.37 -3.60 -0.37
C ASN A 519 15.94 -4.71 -1.36
N GLY A 520 16.51 -4.76 -2.57
CA GLY A 520 16.17 -5.80 -3.56
C GLY A 520 16.42 -7.23 -3.08
N GLY A 521 17.56 -7.46 -2.39
CA GLY A 521 17.90 -8.75 -1.79
C GLY A 521 17.05 -9.13 -0.56
N GLU A 522 16.45 -8.14 0.10
CA GLU A 522 15.49 -8.37 1.18
C GLU A 522 14.09 -8.70 0.63
N LEU A 523 13.58 -7.92 -0.31
CA LEU A 523 12.25 -8.09 -0.88
C LEU A 523 12.07 -9.47 -1.55
N ALA A 524 13.11 -9.98 -2.21
CA ALA A 524 13.11 -11.35 -2.75
C ALA A 524 13.01 -12.42 -1.64
N ALA A 525 13.73 -12.25 -0.53
CA ALA A 525 13.72 -13.19 0.59
C ALA A 525 12.40 -13.11 1.40
N SER A 526 11.97 -11.90 1.76
CA SER A 526 10.70 -11.64 2.48
C SER A 526 9.48 -12.09 1.66
N GLY A 527 9.44 -11.79 0.35
CA GLY A 527 8.39 -12.27 -0.54
C GLY A 527 8.35 -13.80 -0.65
N THR A 528 9.51 -14.45 -0.72
CA THR A 528 9.61 -15.91 -0.74
C THR A 528 9.17 -16.54 0.58
N LEU A 529 9.59 -15.99 1.73
CA LEU A 529 9.19 -16.47 3.06
C LEU A 529 7.67 -16.33 3.27
N MET A 530 7.08 -15.18 2.91
CA MET A 530 5.63 -14.98 2.97
C MET A 530 4.87 -15.91 2.03
N GLY A 531 5.37 -16.12 0.80
CA GLY A 531 4.81 -17.08 -0.15
C GLY A 531 4.88 -18.55 0.30
N ARG A 532 5.64 -18.86 1.36
CA ARG A 532 5.69 -20.17 2.03
C ARG A 532 4.88 -20.22 3.34
N GLY A 533 4.06 -19.20 3.63
CA GLY A 533 3.31 -19.09 4.88
C GLY A 533 4.15 -18.71 6.12
N ALA A 534 5.47 -18.53 5.98
CA ALA A 534 6.39 -18.29 7.10
C ALA A 534 6.33 -16.85 7.69
N ALA A 535 5.19 -16.17 7.55
CA ALA A 535 5.01 -14.74 7.80
C ALA A 535 5.28 -14.29 9.24
N ALA A 536 5.21 -15.18 10.23
CA ALA A 536 5.61 -14.86 11.61
C ALA A 536 7.06 -14.33 11.70
N HIS A 537 7.98 -14.89 10.91
CA HIS A 537 9.38 -14.48 10.89
C HIS A 537 9.58 -13.05 10.36
N PHE A 538 8.67 -12.55 9.52
CA PHE A 538 8.68 -11.15 9.09
C PHE A 538 8.57 -10.22 10.30
N MET A 539 7.68 -10.51 11.26
CA MET A 539 7.58 -9.72 12.50
C MET A 539 8.87 -9.78 13.32
N CYS A 540 9.48 -10.97 13.46
CA CYS A 540 10.73 -11.14 14.21
C CYS A 540 11.89 -10.32 13.64
N ILE A 541 12.04 -10.28 12.30
CA ILE A 541 13.04 -9.44 11.62
C ILE A 541 12.83 -7.97 12.00
N HIS A 542 11.59 -7.48 11.91
CA HIS A 542 11.28 -6.08 12.19
C HIS A 542 11.46 -5.71 13.67
N ALA A 543 11.08 -6.60 14.60
CA ALA A 543 11.30 -6.44 16.04
C ALA A 543 12.79 -6.26 16.37
N TRP A 544 13.64 -7.11 15.79
CA TRP A 544 15.09 -7.01 15.96
C TRP A 544 15.64 -5.70 15.37
N THR A 545 15.17 -5.28 14.20
CA THR A 545 15.60 -4.00 13.60
C THR A 545 15.19 -2.78 14.42
N VAL A 546 14.03 -2.78 15.09
CA VAL A 546 13.65 -1.68 16.01
C VAL A 546 14.69 -1.55 17.12
N GLY A 547 15.08 -2.65 17.78
CA GLY A 547 16.10 -2.64 18.82
C GLY A 547 17.46 -2.12 18.31
N ALA A 548 17.91 -2.63 17.17
CA ALA A 548 19.17 -2.19 16.55
C ALA A 548 19.18 -0.69 16.20
N LEU A 549 18.05 -0.14 15.74
CA LEU A 549 17.94 1.28 15.38
C LEU A 549 17.84 2.20 16.60
N LEU A 550 17.22 1.75 17.70
CA LEU A 550 17.23 2.48 18.97
C LEU A 550 18.65 2.55 19.56
N VAL A 551 19.41 1.45 19.52
CA VAL A 551 20.83 1.44 19.93
C VAL A 551 21.67 2.33 19.01
N GLY A 552 21.49 2.25 17.68
CA GLY A 552 22.19 3.11 16.72
C GLY A 552 21.93 4.60 16.98
N ARG A 553 20.68 4.99 17.20
CA ARG A 553 20.30 6.37 17.56
C ARG A 553 20.93 6.80 18.89
N LEU A 554 20.95 5.93 19.90
CA LEU A 554 21.59 6.22 21.19
C LEU A 554 23.10 6.44 21.05
N VAL A 555 23.80 5.63 20.25
CA VAL A 555 25.24 5.82 19.97
C VAL A 555 25.49 7.17 19.30
N LEU A 556 24.69 7.56 18.30
CA LEU A 556 24.81 8.87 17.66
C LEU A 556 24.55 10.04 18.63
N ALA A 557 23.57 9.89 19.53
CA ALA A 557 23.27 10.90 20.55
C ALA A 557 24.41 11.03 21.58
N VAL A 558 24.99 9.92 22.05
CA VAL A 558 26.10 9.91 23.02
C VAL A 558 27.39 10.49 22.43
N ARG A 559 27.64 10.30 21.14
CA ARG A 559 28.83 10.84 20.46
C ARG A 559 28.68 12.28 19.96
N GLY A 560 27.45 12.78 19.81
CA GLY A 560 27.18 14.07 19.17
C GLY A 560 27.39 14.10 17.65
N GLU A 561 27.68 12.95 17.01
CA GLU A 561 28.01 12.80 15.58
C GLU A 561 26.80 12.95 14.63
N LEU A 562 25.75 13.68 15.02
CA LEU A 562 24.52 13.80 14.24
C LEU A 562 24.73 14.59 12.96
N SER A 563 24.77 13.85 11.84
CA SER A 563 25.01 14.37 10.50
C SER A 563 24.15 13.62 9.48
N LEU A 564 23.97 14.21 8.29
CA LEU A 564 23.25 13.61 7.18
C LEU A 564 23.84 12.23 6.81
N VAL A 565 25.17 12.11 6.84
CA VAL A 565 25.89 10.84 6.61
C VAL A 565 25.57 9.82 7.70
N ALA A 566 25.53 10.21 8.98
CA ALA A 566 25.16 9.33 10.08
C ALA A 566 23.70 8.86 10.01
N VAL A 567 22.78 9.74 9.60
CA VAL A 567 21.36 9.40 9.37
C VAL A 567 21.23 8.38 8.24
N TRP A 568 21.89 8.58 7.10
CA TRP A 568 21.88 7.58 6.02
C TRP A 568 22.64 6.30 6.37
N GLY A 569 23.63 6.36 7.27
CA GLY A 569 24.25 5.19 7.90
C GLY A 569 23.26 4.39 8.75
N LEU A 570 22.37 5.06 9.50
CA LEU A 570 21.30 4.42 10.27
C LEU A 570 20.27 3.73 9.34
N PHE A 571 19.91 4.38 8.22
CA PHE A 571 19.13 3.72 7.15
C PHE A 571 19.87 2.51 6.55
N LEU A 572 21.19 2.59 6.33
CA LEU A 572 21.96 1.46 5.82
C LEU A 572 22.00 0.28 6.81
N VAL A 573 22.15 0.54 8.11
CA VAL A 573 22.05 -0.48 9.17
C VAL A 573 20.65 -1.11 9.18
N PHE A 574 19.58 -0.33 8.99
CA PHE A 574 18.22 -0.88 8.82
C PHE A 574 18.18 -1.88 7.66
N PHE A 575 18.55 -1.46 6.43
CA PHE A 575 18.42 -2.31 5.24
C PHE A 575 19.35 -3.52 5.23
N LEU A 576 20.61 -3.37 5.64
CA LEU A 576 21.52 -4.51 5.77
C LEU A 576 21.04 -5.50 6.83
N SER A 577 20.52 -5.03 7.97
CA SER A 577 19.99 -5.92 9.00
C SER A 577 18.73 -6.67 8.53
N ARG A 578 17.76 -5.99 7.89
CA ARG A 578 16.59 -6.66 7.29
C ARG A 578 17.04 -7.74 6.30
N CYS A 579 17.91 -7.38 5.36
CA CYS A 579 18.39 -8.23 4.29
C CYS A 579 19.12 -9.45 4.84
N PHE A 580 20.07 -9.27 5.76
CA PHE A 580 20.80 -10.36 6.40
C PHE A 580 19.86 -11.35 7.11
N HIS A 581 18.91 -10.86 7.92
CA HIS A 581 18.02 -11.75 8.67
C HIS A 581 17.03 -12.48 7.75
N ALA A 582 16.42 -11.80 6.77
CA ALA A 582 15.54 -12.43 5.79
C ALA A 582 16.26 -13.53 4.99
N ASN A 583 17.49 -13.26 4.54
CA ASN A 583 18.30 -14.23 3.80
C ASN A 583 18.77 -15.39 4.69
N ARG A 584 19.20 -15.14 5.94
CA ARG A 584 19.51 -16.19 6.92
C ARG A 584 18.31 -17.11 7.18
N LEU A 585 17.11 -16.54 7.33
CA LEU A 585 15.89 -17.30 7.57
C LEU A 585 15.47 -18.12 6.35
N LEU A 586 15.66 -17.60 5.14
CA LEU A 586 15.46 -18.38 3.91
C LEU A 586 16.44 -19.57 3.80
N VAL A 587 17.73 -19.36 4.11
CA VAL A 587 18.72 -20.45 4.19
C VAL A 587 18.30 -21.49 5.23
N ALA A 588 17.86 -21.06 6.43
CA ALA A 588 17.50 -21.95 7.52
C ALA A 588 16.22 -22.76 7.28
N HIS A 589 15.13 -22.13 6.83
CA HIS A 589 13.82 -22.78 6.69
C HIS A 589 13.60 -23.46 5.32
N ALA A 590 14.40 -23.13 4.31
CA ALA A 590 14.27 -23.73 2.99
C ALA A 590 15.50 -24.56 2.57
N GLY A 591 16.68 -24.28 3.14
CA GLY A 591 17.96 -24.88 2.75
C GLY A 591 18.56 -24.27 1.48
N TRP A 592 18.17 -23.05 1.10
CA TRP A 592 18.50 -22.46 -0.21
C TRP A 592 19.50 -21.32 -0.10
N HIS A 593 20.49 -21.30 -1.00
CA HIS A 593 21.30 -20.11 -1.29
C HIS A 593 20.98 -19.63 -2.71
N TRP A 594 20.76 -18.33 -2.88
CA TRP A 594 20.59 -17.72 -4.22
C TRP A 594 21.77 -17.97 -5.16
N LEU A 595 22.97 -18.05 -4.60
CA LEU A 595 24.24 -18.10 -5.32
C LEU A 595 24.71 -19.52 -5.68
N GLY A 596 23.89 -20.56 -5.50
CA GLY A 596 24.30 -21.88 -5.98
C GLY A 596 23.32 -23.02 -5.80
N HIS A 597 23.24 -23.86 -6.83
CA HIS A 597 22.81 -25.25 -6.71
C HIS A 597 23.77 -26.01 -5.79
N ARG A 598 23.53 -25.97 -4.47
CA ARG A 598 23.88 -27.15 -3.67
C ARG A 598 23.02 -28.29 -4.20
N ARG A 599 23.66 -29.33 -4.74
CA ARG A 599 23.07 -30.67 -4.77
C ARG A 599 22.80 -31.04 -3.31
N GLY A 600 21.58 -30.83 -2.84
CA GLY A 600 21.16 -31.42 -1.57
C GLY A 600 21.34 -32.93 -1.70
N LYS A 601 21.93 -33.57 -0.68
CA LYS A 601 21.86 -35.03 -0.55
C LYS A 601 20.39 -35.44 -0.69
N PRO A 602 20.06 -36.49 -1.48
CA PRO A 602 18.68 -36.90 -1.65
C PRO A 602 18.08 -37.24 -0.28
N ALA A 603 16.82 -36.89 -0.04
CA ALA A 603 16.17 -37.10 1.25
C ALA A 603 16.17 -38.58 1.70
N ALA A 604 16.23 -39.51 0.73
CA ALA A 604 16.46 -40.93 0.95
C ALA A 604 17.65 -41.24 1.89
N GLU A 605 18.76 -40.48 1.82
CA GLU A 605 19.94 -40.72 2.67
C GLU A 605 19.72 -40.34 4.15
N VAL A 606 18.59 -39.69 4.46
CA VAL A 606 18.11 -39.45 5.82
C VAL A 606 17.08 -40.51 6.21
N ASP A 607 16.10 -40.79 5.35
CA ASP A 607 15.09 -41.84 5.59
C ASP A 607 15.71 -43.23 5.78
N GLU A 608 16.70 -43.64 4.98
CA GLU A 608 17.39 -44.93 5.15
C GLU A 608 18.03 -45.06 6.54
N ARG A 609 18.63 -43.98 7.05
CA ARG A 609 19.26 -43.98 8.39
C ARG A 609 18.22 -44.00 9.50
N THR A 610 17.07 -43.35 9.32
CA THR A 610 15.95 -43.40 10.27
C THR A 610 15.24 -44.76 10.24
N GLN A 611 15.11 -45.39 9.07
CA GLN A 611 14.56 -46.74 8.93
C GLN A 611 15.49 -47.80 9.54
N GLN A 612 16.80 -47.79 9.23
CA GLN A 612 17.77 -48.67 9.89
C GLN A 612 17.81 -48.49 11.41
N ALA A 613 17.72 -47.25 11.91
CA ALA A 613 17.64 -46.97 13.34
C ALA A 613 16.30 -47.40 14.01
N SER A 614 15.26 -47.68 13.21
CA SER A 614 13.99 -48.25 13.70
C SER A 614 14.01 -49.78 13.69
N GLN A 615 14.59 -50.42 12.66
CA GLN A 615 14.77 -51.87 12.59
C GLN A 615 15.75 -52.39 13.68
N LEU A 616 16.84 -51.65 13.95
CA LEU A 616 17.73 -51.93 15.08
C LEU A 616 17.11 -51.65 16.47
N ARG A 617 15.80 -51.42 16.54
CA ARG A 617 14.99 -51.32 17.79
C ARG A 617 13.75 -52.22 17.79
N SER A 618 13.48 -52.97 16.72
CA SER A 618 12.49 -54.07 16.74
C SER A 618 13.11 -55.41 17.11
N ASP A 619 14.43 -55.54 16.92
CA ASP A 619 15.18 -56.79 17.00
C ASP A 619 16.03 -56.86 18.30
N SER A 620 15.63 -56.09 19.33
CA SER A 620 16.29 -55.95 20.64
C SER A 620 15.30 -55.79 21.79
#